data_AF-A0A9D2PQ48-F1
#
_entry.id   AF-A0A9D2PQ48-F1
#
_cell.length_a   1.000
_cell.length_b   1.000
_cell.length_c   1.000
_cell.angle_alpha   90.00
_cell.angle_beta   90.00
_cell.angle_gamma   90.00
#
_symmetry.space_group_name_H-M   'P 1'
#
loop_
_entity.id
_entity.type
_entity.pdbx_description
1 polymer ?
#
loop_
_entity_poly.entity_id
_entity_poly.type
_entity_poly.pdbx_seq_one_letter_code
_entity_poly.pdbx_strand_id
1 'polypeptide(L)' 'MRKCIRCGSIMKENCAVKVEGAGYGIILSSDESKLFGGRMGKPKVAICPECGEVSIYLDDVERLKNLG' A
#
# COMPACT_ATOMS: atom_id res chain seq x y z
N MET A 1 -13.94 4.92 3.55
CA MET A 1 -13.57 4.04 4.68
C MET A 1 -13.56 2.61 4.20
N ARG A 2 -12.39 1.98 4.15
CA ARG A 2 -12.18 0.61 3.67
C ARG A 2 -12.81 -0.40 4.64
N LYS A 3 -13.46 -1.44 4.09
CA LYS A 3 -13.96 -2.58 4.86
C LYS A 3 -12.93 -3.71 4.84
N CYS A 4 -12.74 -4.37 5.96
CA CYS A 4 -11.88 -5.53 6.07
C CYS A 4 -12.45 -6.68 5.23
N ILE A 5 -11.64 -7.25 4.34
CA ILE A 5 -12.06 -8.37 3.49
C ILE A 5 -12.28 -9.68 4.24
N ARG A 6 -11.75 -9.80 5.47
CA ARG A 6 -11.86 -11.00 6.30
C ARG A 6 -13.10 -10.99 7.20
N CYS A 7 -13.37 -9.88 7.88
CA CYS A 7 -14.46 -9.80 8.88
C CYS A 7 -15.47 -8.67 8.63
N GLY A 8 -15.30 -7.86 7.58
CA GLY A 8 -16.25 -6.81 7.19
C GLY A 8 -16.19 -5.52 8.01
N SER A 9 -15.41 -5.46 9.09
CA SER A 9 -15.28 -4.27 9.95
C SER A 9 -14.63 -3.09 9.21
N ILE A 10 -14.84 -1.88 9.73
CA ILE A 10 -14.19 -0.69 9.19
C ILE A 10 -12.72 -0.67 9.59
N MET A 11 -11.83 -0.52 8.59
CA MET A 11 -10.39 -0.54 8.81
C MET A 11 -9.88 0.82 9.27
N LYS A 12 -8.81 0.82 10.09
CA LYS A 12 -8.05 2.02 10.43
C LYS A 12 -7.16 2.39 9.24
N GLU A 13 -7.42 3.53 8.62
CA GLU A 13 -6.61 4.08 7.53
C GLU A 13 -5.47 4.98 8.05
N ASN A 14 -4.61 5.45 7.14
CA ASN A 14 -3.41 6.26 7.41
C ASN A 14 -2.36 5.56 8.26
N CYS A 15 -2.32 4.22 8.22
CA CYS A 15 -1.21 3.44 8.73
C CYS A 15 -0.04 3.47 7.73
N ALA A 16 1.12 2.96 8.15
CA ALA A 16 2.29 2.84 7.30
C ALA A 16 3.07 1.56 7.62
N VAL A 17 3.57 0.88 6.60
CA VAL A 17 4.62 -0.13 6.77
C VAL A 17 5.97 0.61 6.78
N LYS A 18 6.74 0.38 7.83
CA LYS A 18 8.08 0.94 8.02
C LYS A 18 9.07 -0.21 8.19
N VAL A 19 10.28 -0.01 7.69
CA VAL A 19 11.39 -0.93 7.96
C VAL A 19 12.13 -0.39 9.17
N GLU A 20 12.25 -1.18 10.23
CA GLU A 20 12.97 -0.78 11.44
C GLU A 20 14.45 -0.50 11.11
N GLY A 21 15.03 0.52 11.75
CA GLY A 21 16.41 0.96 11.50
C GLY A 21 16.62 1.70 10.17
N ALA A 22 15.59 1.84 9.32
CA ALA A 22 15.65 2.61 8.08
C ALA A 22 14.78 3.88 8.17
N GLY A 23 15.29 4.99 7.63
CA GLY A 23 14.54 6.25 7.52
C GLY A 23 13.54 6.29 6.37
N TYR A 24 13.51 5.26 5.53
CA TYR A 24 12.67 5.17 4.33
C TYR A 24 11.62 4.07 4.46
N GLY A 25 10.41 4.35 3.98
CA GLY A 25 9.32 3.39 3.86
C GLY A 25 9.38 2.60 2.53
N ILE A 26 8.39 1.75 2.31
CA ILE A 26 8.24 0.97 1.07
C ILE A 26 7.69 1.86 -0.05
N ILE A 27 8.16 1.66 -1.28
CA ILE A 27 7.60 2.25 -2.50
C ILE A 27 7.12 1.14 -3.45
N LEU A 28 6.12 1.44 -4.26
CA LEU A 28 5.70 0.55 -5.34
C LEU A 28 6.37 0.98 -6.66
N SER A 29 6.79 0.00 -7.45
CA SER A 29 7.41 0.19 -8.77
C SER A 29 6.68 -0.62 -9.83
N SER A 30 6.60 -0.08 -11.04
CA SER A 30 6.09 -0.73 -12.25
C SER A 30 7.13 -1.57 -12.99
N ASP A 31 8.37 -1.47 -12.55
CA ASP A 31 9.53 -2.05 -13.21
C ASP A 31 10.43 -2.62 -12.12
N GLU A 32 10.52 -3.95 -12.06
CA GLU A 32 11.35 -4.66 -11.07
C GLU A 32 12.85 -4.45 -11.30
N SER A 33 13.24 -4.17 -12.56
CA SER A 33 14.65 -4.05 -12.97
C SER A 33 15.25 -2.68 -12.64
N LYS A 34 14.41 -1.69 -12.31
CA LYS A 34 14.85 -0.31 -12.04
C LYS A 34 14.70 0.05 -10.57
N LEU A 35 15.80 0.45 -9.95
CA LEU A 35 15.83 0.93 -8.56
C LEU A 35 15.07 2.25 -8.34
N PHE A 36 15.05 3.11 -9.36
CA PHE A 36 14.44 4.46 -9.29
C PHE A 36 13.44 4.77 -10.41
N GLY A 37 13.46 4.03 -11.50
CA GLY A 37 12.47 4.14 -12.58
C GLY A 37 11.19 3.40 -12.25
N GLY A 38 10.06 3.81 -12.83
CA GLY A 38 8.78 3.11 -12.64
C GLY A 38 8.10 3.34 -11.28
N ARG A 39 8.59 4.28 -10.45
CA ARG A 39 7.99 4.59 -9.14
C ARG A 39 6.51 4.99 -9.29
N MET A 40 5.64 4.18 -8.72
CA MET A 40 4.20 4.45 -8.64
C MET A 40 3.82 5.26 -7.41
N GLY A 41 4.71 5.35 -6.43
CA GLY A 41 4.51 6.13 -5.21
C GLY A 41 4.53 5.26 -3.95
N LYS A 42 4.18 5.87 -2.83
CA LYS A 42 4.05 5.18 -1.54
C LYS A 42 2.68 4.52 -1.47
N PRO A 43 2.58 3.22 -1.13
CA PRO A 43 1.28 2.60 -0.92
C PRO A 43 0.61 3.20 0.32
N LYS A 44 -0.73 3.25 0.29
CA LYS A 44 -1.54 3.45 1.48
C LYS A 44 -1.71 2.13 2.22
N VAL A 45 -1.85 2.23 3.54
CA VAL A 45 -2.04 1.07 4.41
C VAL A 45 -3.25 1.30 5.28
N ALA A 46 -4.10 0.27 5.35
CA ALA A 46 -5.19 0.18 6.30
C ALA A 46 -5.08 -1.13 7.08
N ILE A 47 -5.36 -1.08 8.39
CA ILE A 47 -5.26 -2.25 9.27
C ILE A 47 -6.63 -2.48 9.93
N CYS A 48 -7.10 -3.72 9.89
CA CYS A 48 -8.32 -4.12 10.58
C CYS A 48 -8.07 -4.14 12.10
N PRO A 49 -8.80 -3.36 12.91
CA PRO A 49 -8.62 -3.36 14.35
C PRO A 49 -9.14 -4.64 15.03
N GLU A 50 -10.03 -5.38 14.37
CA GLU A 50 -10.67 -6.57 14.96
C GLU A 50 -9.87 -7.86 14.72
N CYS A 51 -9.31 -8.04 13.52
CA CYS A 51 -8.67 -9.30 13.13
C CYS A 51 -7.24 -9.14 12.60
N GLY A 52 -6.68 -7.93 12.60
CA GLY A 52 -5.29 -7.67 12.22
C GLY A 52 -4.98 -7.75 10.71
N GLU A 53 -5.97 -7.99 9.84
CA GLU A 53 -5.76 -7.99 8.39
C GLU A 53 -5.16 -6.63 7.93
N VAL A 54 -4.06 -6.70 7.17
CA VAL A 54 -3.36 -5.53 6.64
C VAL A 54 -3.63 -5.40 5.15
N SER A 55 -4.28 -4.32 4.75
CA SER A 55 -4.43 -3.95 3.34
C SER A 55 -3.37 -2.93 2.93
N ILE A 56 -2.60 -3.24 1.91
CA ILE A 56 -1.65 -2.34 1.24
C ILE A 56 -2.19 -2.08 -0.18
N TYR A 57 -2.37 -0.82 -0.56
CA TYR A 57 -3.06 -0.46 -1.81
C TYR A 57 -2.64 0.91 -2.35
N LEU A 58 -2.98 1.16 -3.62
CA LEU A 58 -2.90 2.47 -4.27
C LEU A 58 -4.32 3.04 -4.42
N ASP A 59 -4.49 4.33 -4.15
CA ASP A 59 -5.75 5.03 -4.41
C ASP A 59 -5.89 5.37 -5.90
N ASP A 60 -4.80 5.84 -6.50
CA ASP A 60 -4.73 6.13 -7.92
C ASP A 60 -4.10 4.96 -8.67
N VAL A 61 -4.92 4.30 -9.49
CA VAL A 61 -4.54 3.16 -10.31
C VAL A 61 -4.42 3.53 -11.79
N GLU A 62 -4.56 4.80 -12.18
CA GLU A 62 -4.47 5.22 -13.58
C GLU A 62 -3.10 4.88 -14.18
N ARG A 63 -2.03 5.04 -13.40
CA ARG A 63 -0.69 4.61 -13.83
C ARG A 63 -0.61 3.10 -14.07
N LEU A 64 -1.36 2.28 -13.32
CA LEU A 64 -1.38 0.83 -13.53
C LEU A 64 -2.09 0.44 -14.82
N LYS A 65 -3.22 1.09 -15.12
CA LYS A 65 -4.02 0.80 -16.32
C LYS A 65 -3.29 1.17 -17.62
N ASN A 66 -2.38 2.15 -17.54
CA ASN A 66 -1.63 2.67 -18.68
C ASN A 66 -0.22 2.06 -18.81
N LEU A 67 0.13 1.06 -17.99
CA LEU A 67 1.29 0.20 -18.24
C LEU A 67 0.90 -0.76 -19.35
N GLY A 68 1.35 -0.44 -20.57
CA GLY A 68 1.11 -1.23 -21.77
C GLY A 68 1.65 -2.65 -21.68
#